data_AF-A0A4V2MNL3-F1
#
_entry.id   AF-A0A4V2MNL3-F1
#
_cell.length_a   1.000
_cell.length_b   1.000
_cell.length_c   1.000
_cell.angle_alpha   90.00
_cell.angle_beta   90.00
_cell.angle_gamma   90.00
#
_symmetry.space_group_name_H-M   'P 1'
#
loop_
_entity.id
_entity.type
_entity.pdbx_description
1 polymer ?
#
loop_
_entity_poly.entity_id
_entity_poly.type
_entity_poly.pdbx_seq_one_letter_code
_entity_poly.pdbx_strand_id
1 'polypeptide(L)'
;MPAKSLEQQLAASVQTHLRDLLPFNFLADPSIDDIGRIRDLLDRTPSGKSAQSLETILSCIERATIAPGSIELALNTEAVAAWLAIAPACINVDVLRHSIPFQFRKRGVETKLIIGAAQTKALDEVLIRNIAKAHQYYNAIKQGETFEEIAASENLSKRRILQVIDLAFLAPDLVKSVMNGVQPAGLTAKWLGQNPLPSDWQVQRRIVATR
;
A
#
# COMPACT_ATOMS: atom_id res chain seq x y z
N MET A 1 -3.12 3.27 31.34
CA MET A 1 -3.43 2.04 30.57
C MET A 1 -3.06 2.19 29.08
N PRO A 2 -1.78 2.08 28.70
CA PRO A 2 -1.34 2.22 27.30
C PRO A 2 -1.29 0.89 26.49
N ALA A 3 -1.26 -0.28 27.13
CA ALA A 3 -1.07 -1.57 26.46
C ALA A 3 -2.25 -2.01 25.56
N LYS A 4 -3.50 -1.89 26.03
CA LYS A 4 -4.69 -2.29 25.27
C LYS A 4 -4.86 -1.52 23.95
N SER A 5 -4.44 -0.26 23.90
CA SER A 5 -4.50 0.54 22.67
C SER A 5 -3.49 0.06 21.63
N LEU A 6 -2.27 -0.31 22.08
CA LEU A 6 -1.22 -0.82 21.21
C LEU A 6 -1.63 -2.17 20.62
N GLU A 7 -2.10 -3.10 21.46
CA GLU A 7 -2.56 -4.42 21.05
C GLU A 7 -3.65 -4.36 19.97
N GLN A 8 -4.68 -3.52 20.17
CA GLN A 8 -5.75 -3.34 19.18
C GLN A 8 -5.23 -2.81 17.85
N GLN A 9 -4.27 -1.89 17.88
CA GLN A 9 -3.74 -1.30 16.66
C GLN A 9 -2.76 -2.23 15.94
N LEU A 10 -1.98 -3.04 16.66
CA LEU A 10 -1.18 -4.12 16.06
C LEU A 10 -2.10 -5.11 15.34
N ALA A 11 -3.17 -5.55 16.01
CA ALA A 11 -4.11 -6.50 15.42
C ALA A 11 -4.80 -5.94 14.17
N ALA A 12 -5.23 -4.67 14.19
CA ALA A 12 -5.79 -4.00 13.02
C ALA A 12 -4.78 -3.89 11.86
N SER A 13 -3.51 -3.64 12.14
CA SER A 13 -2.48 -3.54 11.12
C SER A 13 -2.18 -4.89 10.47
N VAL A 14 -2.09 -5.97 11.26
CA VAL A 14 -1.90 -7.33 10.75
C VAL A 14 -3.06 -7.73 9.84
N GLN A 15 -4.30 -7.45 10.25
CA GLN A 15 -5.48 -7.80 9.45
C GLN A 15 -5.54 -7.02 8.12
N THR A 16 -5.21 -5.72 8.15
CA THR A 16 -5.15 -4.88 6.95
C THR A 16 -4.08 -5.39 5.99
N HIS A 17 -2.88 -5.65 6.50
CA HIS A 17 -1.75 -6.14 5.71
C HIS A 17 -2.06 -7.47 5.02
N LEU A 18 -2.64 -8.43 5.74
CA LEU A 18 -3.05 -9.71 5.16
C LEU A 18 -4.14 -9.52 4.08
N ARG A 19 -5.13 -8.64 4.31
CA ARG A 19 -6.17 -8.35 3.33
C ARG A 19 -5.60 -7.79 2.03
N ASP A 20 -4.66 -6.85 2.11
CA ASP A 20 -4.10 -6.17 0.95
C ASP A 20 -3.23 -7.11 0.10
N LEU A 21 -2.62 -8.12 0.71
CA LEU A 21 -1.74 -9.09 0.03
C LEU A 21 -2.46 -10.31 -0.55
N LEU A 22 -3.67 -10.61 -0.07
CA LEU A 22 -4.48 -11.74 -0.56
C LEU A 22 -4.60 -11.83 -2.09
N PRO A 23 -4.84 -10.73 -2.84
CA PRO A 23 -5.05 -10.81 -4.27
C PRO A 23 -3.78 -11.04 -5.10
N PHE A 24 -2.60 -10.84 -4.50
CA PHE A 24 -1.37 -10.67 -5.28
C PHE A 24 -0.28 -11.68 -4.94
N ASN A 25 -0.02 -11.93 -3.65
CA ASN A 25 1.20 -12.67 -3.25
C ASN A 25 1.05 -13.50 -1.98
N PHE A 26 -0.12 -13.52 -1.34
CA PHE A 26 -0.29 -14.21 -0.06
C PHE A 26 -0.25 -15.74 -0.18
N LEU A 27 -0.86 -16.30 -1.23
CA LEU A 27 -0.89 -17.73 -1.48
C LEU A 27 0.08 -18.11 -2.61
N ALA A 28 0.79 -19.23 -2.44
CA ALA A 28 1.70 -19.77 -3.46
C ALA A 28 0.96 -20.30 -4.70
N ASP A 29 -0.26 -20.81 -4.53
CA ASP A 29 -1.16 -21.24 -5.61
C ASP A 29 -2.62 -20.91 -5.23
N PRO A 30 -3.12 -19.69 -5.53
CA PRO A 30 -4.44 -19.27 -5.11
C PRO A 30 -5.57 -19.79 -6.01
N SER A 31 -6.54 -20.51 -5.43
CA SER A 31 -7.87 -20.65 -6.04
C SER A 31 -8.74 -19.41 -5.73
N ILE A 32 -9.64 -19.06 -6.66
CA ILE A 32 -10.62 -17.97 -6.47
C ILE A 32 -11.49 -18.24 -5.23
N ASP A 33 -11.86 -19.50 -5.01
CA ASP A 33 -12.66 -19.92 -3.86
C ASP A 33 -11.89 -19.75 -2.54
N ASP A 34 -10.57 -20.02 -2.55
CA ASP A 34 -9.70 -19.84 -1.39
C ASP A 34 -9.52 -18.36 -1.04
N ILE A 35 -9.32 -17.50 -2.04
CA ILE A 35 -9.23 -16.04 -1.81
C ILE A 35 -10.52 -15.51 -1.20
N GLY A 36 -11.68 -15.95 -1.73
CA GLY A 36 -13.00 -15.58 -1.20
C GLY A 36 -13.19 -16.02 0.24
N ARG A 37 -12.91 -17.29 0.54
CA ARG A 37 -13.03 -17.86 1.89
C ARG A 37 -12.14 -17.16 2.91
N ILE A 38 -10.87 -16.90 2.56
CA ILE A 38 -9.90 -16.27 3.46
C ILE A 38 -10.28 -14.80 3.70
N ARG A 39 -10.73 -14.08 2.65
CA ARG A 39 -11.24 -12.71 2.81
C ARG A 39 -12.42 -12.67 3.76
N ASP A 40 -13.40 -13.55 3.58
CA ASP A 40 -14.56 -13.67 4.46
C ASP A 40 -14.16 -13.95 5.92
N LEU A 41 -13.17 -14.81 6.16
CA LEU A 41 -12.64 -15.09 7.50
C LEU A 41 -11.95 -13.88 8.13
N LEU A 42 -11.16 -13.14 7.34
CA LEU A 42 -10.58 -11.89 7.79
C LEU A 42 -11.68 -10.87 8.10
N ASP A 43 -12.69 -10.70 7.25
CA ASP A 43 -13.83 -9.79 7.45
C ASP A 43 -14.64 -10.12 8.73
N ARG A 44 -14.82 -11.42 9.01
CA ARG A 44 -15.57 -11.90 10.17
C ARG A 44 -14.81 -11.79 11.50
N THR A 45 -13.51 -11.52 11.47
CA THR A 45 -12.69 -11.37 12.68
C THR A 45 -12.55 -9.89 13.03
N PRO A 46 -13.36 -9.31 13.94
CA PRO A 46 -13.26 -7.89 14.24
C PRO A 46 -11.98 -7.59 15.03
N SER A 47 -11.11 -6.73 14.48
CA SER A 47 -9.84 -6.27 15.09
C SER A 47 -9.98 -5.50 16.41
N GLY A 48 -11.19 -5.27 16.92
CA GLY A 48 -11.39 -4.45 18.12
C GLY A 48 -12.65 -4.68 18.95
N LYS A 49 -13.48 -5.71 18.68
CA LYS A 49 -14.76 -5.90 19.40
C LYS A 49 -14.83 -7.13 20.31
N SER A 50 -13.97 -8.14 20.12
CA SER A 50 -13.93 -9.35 20.95
C SER A 50 -12.52 -9.61 21.48
N ALA A 51 -12.39 -9.91 22.77
CA ALA A 51 -11.09 -10.21 23.41
C ALA A 51 -10.43 -11.45 22.79
N GLN A 52 -11.23 -12.44 22.42
CA GLN A 52 -10.77 -13.70 21.82
C GLN A 52 -10.22 -13.51 20.40
N SER A 53 -10.84 -12.63 19.61
CA SER A 53 -10.34 -12.25 18.28
C SER A 53 -9.02 -11.49 18.38
N LEU A 54 -8.87 -10.62 19.39
CA LEU A 54 -7.64 -9.87 19.62
C LEU A 54 -6.48 -10.81 19.99
N GLU A 55 -6.70 -11.74 20.92
CA GLU A 55 -5.69 -12.74 21.32
C GLU A 55 -5.27 -13.63 20.14
N THR A 56 -6.22 -14.01 19.27
CA THR A 56 -5.95 -14.84 18.08
C THR A 56 -5.05 -14.12 17.07
N ILE A 57 -5.24 -12.81 16.87
CA ILE A 57 -4.40 -12.03 15.95
C ILE A 57 -3.02 -11.77 16.58
N LEU A 58 -2.98 -11.48 17.88
CA LEU A 58 -1.72 -11.21 18.59
C LEU A 58 -0.85 -12.46 18.69
N SER A 59 -1.43 -13.65 18.83
CA SER A 59 -0.67 -14.92 18.83
C SER A 59 -0.02 -15.22 17.47
N CYS A 60 -0.49 -14.58 16.40
CA CYS A 60 0.15 -14.66 15.09
C CYS A 60 1.43 -13.82 15.00
N ILE A 61 1.68 -12.91 15.94
CA ILE A 61 2.88 -12.07 15.94
C ILE A 61 4.02 -12.84 16.61
N GLU A 62 4.98 -13.30 15.80
CA GLU A 62 6.19 -13.95 16.30
C GLU A 62 7.12 -12.93 16.96
N ARG A 63 7.30 -11.78 16.32
CA ARG A 63 8.20 -10.73 16.80
C ARG A 63 7.73 -9.36 16.34
N ALA A 64 7.65 -8.41 17.27
CA ALA A 64 7.48 -6.99 17.00
C ALA A 64 8.72 -6.23 17.46
N THR A 65 9.55 -5.78 16.52
CA THR A 65 10.77 -5.02 16.84
C THR A 65 10.51 -3.54 16.62
N ILE A 66 10.63 -2.75 17.68
CA ILE A 66 10.42 -1.31 17.64
C ILE A 66 11.75 -0.64 17.25
N ALA A 67 11.84 -0.06 16.05
CA ALA A 67 12.94 0.76 15.58
C ALA A 67 12.52 2.24 15.52
N PRO A 68 13.43 3.23 15.57
CA PRO A 68 13.02 4.63 15.44
C PRO A 68 12.25 4.90 14.13
N GLY A 69 10.94 5.13 14.24
CA GLY A 69 10.07 5.43 13.09
C GLY A 69 9.33 4.23 12.50
N SER A 70 9.64 2.99 12.87
CA SER A 70 8.95 1.78 12.36
C SER A 70 8.90 0.60 13.35
N ILE A 71 7.80 -0.14 13.33
CA ILE A 71 7.65 -1.43 14.01
C ILE A 71 7.80 -2.50 12.94
N GLU A 72 8.89 -3.24 13.00
CA GLU A 72 9.07 -4.43 12.17
C GLU A 72 8.27 -5.57 12.79
N LEU A 73 7.24 -6.02 12.08
CA LEU A 73 6.46 -7.20 12.45
C LEU A 73 6.94 -8.41 11.65
N ALA A 74 7.21 -9.48 12.38
CA ALA A 74 7.32 -10.83 11.83
C ALA A 74 6.12 -11.63 12.35
N LEU A 75 5.35 -12.19 11.42
CA LEU A 75 4.24 -13.09 11.73
C LEU A 75 4.70 -14.53 11.68
N ASN A 76 4.18 -15.35 12.60
CA ASN A 76 4.42 -16.78 12.62
C ASN A 76 3.53 -17.47 11.57
N THR A 77 4.16 -18.18 10.64
CA THR A 77 3.48 -18.86 9.52
C THR A 77 2.46 -19.88 10.02
N GLU A 78 2.77 -20.68 11.04
CA GLU A 78 1.90 -21.72 11.56
C GLU A 78 0.66 -21.14 12.25
N ALA A 79 0.81 -20.05 13.00
CA ALA A 79 -0.28 -19.36 13.68
C ALA A 79 -1.21 -18.65 12.68
N VAL A 80 -0.65 -18.01 11.65
CA VAL A 80 -1.44 -17.43 10.54
C VAL A 80 -2.17 -18.52 9.77
N ALA A 81 -1.51 -19.64 9.46
CA ALA A 81 -2.11 -20.79 8.80
C ALA A 81 -3.26 -21.39 9.61
N ALA A 82 -3.07 -21.54 10.93
CA ALA A 82 -4.09 -22.02 11.85
C ALA A 82 -5.28 -21.07 11.94
N TRP A 83 -5.05 -19.75 12.00
CA TRP A 83 -6.11 -18.75 12.03
C TRP A 83 -6.94 -18.76 10.73
N LEU A 84 -6.29 -18.89 9.58
CA LEU A 84 -6.95 -18.87 8.28
C LEU A 84 -7.44 -20.26 7.83
N ALA A 85 -7.21 -21.30 8.63
CA ALA A 85 -7.51 -22.69 8.32
C ALA A 85 -6.99 -23.10 6.92
N ILE A 86 -5.70 -22.87 6.68
CA ILE A 86 -4.96 -23.24 5.47
C ILE A 86 -3.67 -23.99 5.84
N ALA A 87 -3.08 -24.72 4.89
CA ALA A 87 -1.79 -25.35 5.12
C ALA A 87 -0.66 -24.29 5.12
N PRO A 88 0.33 -24.37 6.04
CA PRO A 88 1.46 -23.43 6.05
C PRO A 88 2.23 -23.38 4.73
N ALA A 89 2.31 -24.50 4.02
CA ALA A 89 2.97 -24.60 2.71
C ALA A 89 2.30 -23.76 1.61
N CYS A 90 1.05 -23.35 1.80
CA CYS A 90 0.34 -22.50 0.85
C CYS A 90 0.65 -21.01 1.07
N ILE A 91 1.29 -20.63 2.18
CA ILE A 91 1.56 -19.23 2.52
C ILE A 91 2.92 -18.83 2.00
N ASN A 92 2.97 -17.69 1.31
CA ASN A 92 4.24 -17.06 0.98
C ASN A 92 4.87 -16.44 2.24
N VAL A 93 5.96 -17.04 2.72
CA VAL A 93 6.63 -16.60 3.97
C VAL A 93 7.26 -15.22 3.84
N ASP A 94 7.65 -14.80 2.62
CA ASP A 94 8.31 -13.51 2.39
C ASP A 94 7.38 -12.33 2.70
N VAL A 95 6.06 -12.52 2.60
CA VAL A 95 5.08 -11.46 2.87
C VAL A 95 4.64 -11.36 4.34
N LEU A 96 5.07 -12.32 5.17
CA LEU A 96 4.79 -12.36 6.61
C LEU A 96 5.71 -11.44 7.44
N ARG A 97 6.68 -10.81 6.80
CA ARG A 97 7.52 -9.77 7.40
C ARG A 97 7.18 -8.42 6.79
N HIS A 98 6.79 -7.46 7.64
CA HIS A 98 6.45 -6.12 7.16
C HIS A 98 6.76 -5.05 8.20
N SER A 99 7.06 -3.86 7.70
CA SER A 99 7.38 -2.68 8.49
C SER A 99 6.15 -1.78 8.60
N ILE A 100 5.74 -1.43 9.81
CA ILE A 100 4.67 -0.47 10.07
C ILE A 100 5.29 0.84 10.55
N PRO A 101 5.10 1.98 9.88
CA PRO A 101 5.61 3.25 10.39
C PRO A 101 4.91 3.63 11.70
N PHE A 102 5.67 4.12 12.69
CA PHE A 102 5.11 4.65 13.94
C PHE A 102 5.84 5.94 14.39
N GLN A 103 5.13 6.81 15.12
CA GLN A 103 5.74 7.99 15.75
C GLN A 103 5.39 8.07 17.24
N PHE A 104 6.41 8.29 18.08
CA PHE A 104 6.21 8.71 19.47
C PHE A 104 5.78 10.19 19.49
N ARG A 105 4.55 10.51 19.92
CA ARG A 105 4.17 11.88 20.28
C ARG A 105 4.26 12.09 21.79
N LYS A 106 5.25 12.87 22.25
CA LYS A 106 5.31 13.40 23.63
C LYS A 106 4.53 14.71 23.71
N ARG A 107 3.48 14.78 24.52
CA ARG A 107 2.86 16.02 25.00
C ARG A 107 2.73 15.91 26.52
N GLY A 108 3.66 16.51 27.27
CA GLY A 108 3.64 16.43 28.73
C GLY A 108 3.65 14.99 29.29
N VAL A 109 3.45 14.85 30.60
CA VAL A 109 3.85 13.70 31.46
C VAL A 109 3.17 12.35 31.15
N GLU A 110 2.30 12.21 30.15
CA GLU A 110 1.69 10.92 29.78
C GLU A 110 2.14 10.41 28.40
N THR A 111 2.76 9.22 28.41
CA THR A 111 3.13 8.48 27.19
C THR A 111 1.92 7.71 26.68
N LYS A 112 1.23 8.25 25.68
CA LYS A 112 0.20 7.53 24.91
C LYS A 112 0.81 6.97 23.62
N LEU A 113 0.82 5.65 23.51
CA LEU A 113 1.27 4.92 22.34
C LEU A 113 0.12 4.88 21.32
N ILE A 114 0.29 5.55 20.18
CA ILE A 114 -0.68 5.59 19.08
C ILE A 114 -0.02 4.93 17.87
N ILE A 115 -0.24 3.64 17.69
CA ILE A 115 -0.02 2.93 16.43
C ILE A 115 -1.21 3.22 15.50
N GLY A 116 -0.96 3.28 14.20
CA GLY A 116 -2.00 3.58 13.22
C GLY A 116 -2.22 5.07 12.98
N ALA A 117 -1.54 5.96 13.71
CA ALA A 117 -1.18 7.26 13.16
C ALA A 117 0.06 7.11 12.27
N ALA A 118 0.01 6.13 11.37
CA ALA A 118 0.64 6.35 10.11
C ALA A 118 -0.05 7.63 9.59
N GLN A 119 0.70 8.72 9.44
CA GLN A 119 0.68 9.23 8.09
C GLN A 119 1.22 8.07 7.24
N THR A 120 0.35 7.12 6.90
CA THR A 120 0.27 6.68 5.52
C THR A 120 0.25 8.03 4.85
N LYS A 121 1.37 8.41 4.20
CA LYS A 121 1.27 9.46 3.19
C LYS A 121 0.10 8.96 2.38
N ALA A 122 -1.06 9.58 2.57
CA ALA A 122 -2.31 9.06 2.06
C ALA A 122 -2.00 8.77 0.59
N LEU A 123 -2.16 7.51 0.18
CA LEU A 123 -1.85 7.10 -1.17
C LEU A 123 -2.43 8.18 -2.07
N ASP A 124 -1.60 8.80 -2.91
CA ASP A 124 -2.06 9.88 -3.76
C ASP A 124 -2.94 9.21 -4.83
N GLU A 125 -4.19 8.92 -4.47
CA GLU A 125 -5.16 8.19 -5.29
C GLU A 125 -5.36 8.88 -6.63
N VAL A 126 -5.21 10.21 -6.62
CA VAL A 126 -5.23 11.04 -7.83
C VAL A 126 -4.01 10.74 -8.69
N LEU A 127 -2.81 10.67 -8.12
CA LEU A 127 -1.61 10.29 -8.84
C LEU A 127 -1.68 8.86 -9.38
N ILE A 128 -2.10 7.90 -8.56
CA ILE A 128 -2.24 6.49 -8.98
C ILE A 128 -3.23 6.37 -10.14
N ARG A 129 -4.40 7.02 -10.04
CA ARG A 129 -5.39 7.06 -11.11
C ARG A 129 -4.84 7.72 -12.38
N ASN A 130 -4.07 8.79 -12.25
CA ASN A 130 -3.47 9.46 -13.39
C ASN A 130 -2.40 8.58 -14.07
N ILE A 131 -1.60 7.82 -13.32
CA ILE A 131 -0.64 6.85 -13.89
C ILE A 131 -1.39 5.77 -14.67
N ALA A 132 -2.47 5.21 -14.11
CA ALA A 132 -3.28 4.22 -14.81
C ALA A 132 -3.88 4.78 -16.11
N LYS A 133 -4.47 5.99 -16.05
CA LYS A 133 -4.99 6.69 -17.25
C LYS A 133 -3.91 6.98 -18.28
N ALA A 134 -2.69 7.33 -17.84
CA ALA A 134 -1.58 7.58 -18.75
C ALA A 134 -1.25 6.34 -19.60
N HIS A 135 -1.20 5.16 -18.97
CA HIS A 135 -1.00 3.91 -19.70
C HIS A 135 -2.16 3.59 -20.64
N GLN A 136 -3.40 3.88 -20.26
CA GLN A 136 -4.57 3.74 -21.14
C GLN A 136 -4.46 4.64 -22.36
N TYR A 137 -4.18 5.94 -22.17
CA TYR A 137 -4.00 6.89 -23.27
C TYR A 137 -2.85 6.49 -24.18
N TYR A 138 -1.72 6.05 -23.62
CA TYR A 138 -0.59 5.56 -24.41
C TYR A 138 -0.94 4.34 -25.26
N ASN A 139 -1.74 3.42 -24.71
CA ASN A 139 -2.22 2.25 -25.46
C ASN A 139 -3.21 2.64 -26.57
N ALA A 140 -4.12 3.60 -26.32
CA ALA A 140 -5.03 4.13 -27.32
C ALA A 140 -4.29 4.80 -28.50
N ILE A 141 -3.28 5.64 -28.18
CA ILE A 141 -2.39 6.24 -29.20
C ILE A 141 -1.67 5.15 -30.01
N LYS A 142 -1.17 4.10 -29.34
CA LYS A 142 -0.55 2.95 -30.03
C LYS A 142 -1.51 2.20 -30.95
N GLN A 143 -2.80 2.22 -30.65
CA GLN A 143 -3.86 1.60 -31.45
C GLN A 143 -4.35 2.51 -32.59
N GLY A 144 -3.84 3.74 -32.67
CA GLY A 144 -4.12 4.68 -33.77
C GLY A 144 -5.13 5.78 -33.43
N GLU A 145 -5.64 5.84 -32.20
CA GLU A 145 -6.43 6.99 -31.76
C GLU A 145 -5.57 8.25 -31.69
N THR A 146 -6.20 9.40 -31.92
CA THR A 146 -5.58 10.72 -31.82
C THR A 146 -5.77 11.31 -30.42
N PHE A 147 -4.94 12.30 -30.05
CA PHE A 147 -5.10 13.00 -28.78
C PHE A 147 -6.45 13.71 -28.66
N GLU A 148 -6.99 14.19 -29.78
CA GLU A 148 -8.30 14.83 -29.88
C GLU A 148 -9.45 13.86 -29.60
N GLU A 149 -9.38 12.64 -30.14
CA GLU A 149 -10.38 11.58 -29.89
C GLU A 149 -10.39 11.16 -28.42
N ILE A 150 -9.20 10.95 -27.84
CA ILE A 150 -9.06 10.61 -26.40
C ILE A 150 -9.54 11.77 -25.51
N ALA A 151 -9.24 13.02 -25.89
CA ALA A 151 -9.71 14.19 -25.15
C ALA A 151 -11.25 14.29 -25.18
N ALA A 152 -11.87 14.03 -26.33
CA ALA A 152 -13.32 14.03 -26.48
C ALA A 152 -13.99 12.89 -25.67
N SER A 153 -13.44 11.68 -25.69
CA SER A 153 -14.00 10.53 -24.96
C SER A 153 -13.91 10.70 -23.44
N GLU A 154 -12.84 11.35 -22.95
CA GLU A 154 -12.62 11.61 -21.53
C GLU A 154 -13.25 12.91 -21.03
N ASN A 155 -13.84 13.72 -21.93
CA ASN A 155 -14.33 15.07 -21.67
C ASN A 155 -13.25 15.97 -21.01
N LEU A 156 -12.02 15.90 -21.54
CA LEU A 156 -10.86 16.65 -21.09
C LEU A 156 -10.28 17.49 -22.22
N SER A 157 -9.41 18.45 -21.89
CA SER A 157 -8.65 19.17 -22.92
C SER A 157 -7.49 18.33 -23.44
N LYS A 158 -7.11 18.51 -24.71
CA LYS A 158 -5.88 17.94 -25.29
C LYS A 158 -4.64 18.19 -24.42
N ARG A 159 -4.53 19.40 -23.87
CA ARG A 159 -3.46 19.77 -22.94
C ARG A 159 -3.44 18.86 -21.71
N ARG A 160 -4.60 18.54 -21.13
CA ARG A 160 -4.69 17.65 -19.97
C ARG A 160 -4.31 16.22 -20.32
N ILE A 161 -4.72 15.72 -21.49
CA ILE A 161 -4.30 14.39 -21.98
C ILE A 161 -2.78 14.33 -22.11
N LEU A 162 -2.15 15.32 -22.75
CA LEU A 162 -0.69 15.39 -22.88
C LEU A 162 0.04 15.46 -21.53
N GLN A 163 -0.51 16.17 -20.55
CA GLN A 163 0.08 16.19 -19.21
C GLN A 163 -0.02 14.86 -18.47
N VAL A 164 -1.12 14.12 -18.68
CA VAL A 164 -1.34 12.84 -18.02
C VAL A 164 -0.53 11.74 -18.70
N ILE A 165 -0.49 11.70 -20.04
CA ILE A 165 0.20 10.63 -20.78
C ILE A 165 1.70 10.56 -20.48
N ASP A 166 2.34 11.68 -20.13
CA ASP A 166 3.74 11.72 -19.69
C ASP A 166 4.02 10.80 -18.49
N LEU A 167 3.02 10.57 -17.63
CA LEU A 167 3.14 9.68 -16.47
C LEU A 167 3.30 8.20 -16.85
N ALA A 168 2.95 7.81 -18.08
CA ALA A 168 3.16 6.44 -18.58
C ALA A 168 4.65 6.11 -18.76
N PHE A 169 5.50 7.14 -18.82
CA PHE A 169 6.95 7.03 -19.01
C PHE A 169 7.74 7.23 -17.71
N LEU A 170 7.05 7.23 -16.57
CA LEU A 170 7.70 7.31 -15.26
C LEU A 170 8.58 6.07 -15.01
N ALA A 171 9.72 6.27 -14.35
CA ALA A 171 10.61 5.19 -14.00
C ALA A 171 9.88 4.11 -13.15
N PRO A 172 10.04 2.80 -13.44
CA PRO A 172 9.28 1.74 -12.77
C PRO A 172 9.42 1.73 -11.25
N ASP A 173 10.58 2.08 -10.72
CA ASP A 173 10.86 2.23 -9.29
C ASP A 173 10.09 3.39 -8.65
N LEU A 174 9.88 4.49 -9.38
CA LEU A 174 9.05 5.61 -8.92
C LEU A 174 7.57 5.23 -8.91
N VAL A 175 7.09 4.51 -9.92
CA VAL A 175 5.72 3.97 -9.94
C VAL A 175 5.50 3.05 -8.73
N LYS A 176 6.42 2.11 -8.48
CA LYS A 176 6.36 1.24 -7.29
C LYS A 176 6.36 2.05 -5.99
N SER A 177 7.17 3.10 -5.91
CA SER A 177 7.22 3.97 -4.72
C SER A 177 5.91 4.70 -4.48
N VAL A 178 5.23 5.14 -5.55
CA VAL A 178 3.89 5.75 -5.49
C VAL A 178 2.85 4.74 -5.03
N MET A 179 2.83 3.54 -5.60
CA MET A 179 1.89 2.47 -5.24
C MET A 179 2.06 2.01 -3.79
N ASN A 180 3.29 2.04 -3.26
CA ASN A 180 3.61 1.66 -1.90
C ASN A 180 3.49 2.82 -0.89
N GLY A 181 3.11 4.02 -1.33
CA GLY A 181 3.02 5.21 -0.47
C GLY A 181 4.37 5.71 0.08
N VAL A 182 5.49 5.17 -0.42
CA VAL A 182 6.87 5.56 -0.05
C VAL A 182 7.45 6.60 -0.99
N GLN A 183 6.63 7.20 -1.85
CA GLN A 183 7.07 8.23 -2.78
C GLN A 183 7.73 9.43 -2.07
N PRO A 184 8.78 10.03 -2.65
CA PRO A 184 9.40 11.26 -2.14
C PRO A 184 8.35 12.35 -1.95
N ALA A 185 8.49 13.17 -0.90
CA ALA A 185 7.45 14.14 -0.51
C ALA A 185 7.13 15.16 -1.62
N GLY A 186 8.07 15.44 -2.51
CA GLY A 186 7.89 16.33 -3.66
C GLY A 186 7.19 15.71 -4.87
N LEU A 187 7.08 14.38 -4.95
CA LEU A 187 6.48 13.69 -6.08
C LEU A 187 4.96 13.55 -5.87
N THR A 188 4.17 14.50 -6.35
CA THR A 188 2.69 14.50 -6.23
C THR A 188 2.03 14.72 -7.58
N ALA A 189 0.74 14.38 -7.72
CA ALA A 189 -0.02 14.65 -8.94
C ALA A 189 0.03 16.14 -9.35
N LYS A 190 -0.04 17.04 -8.36
CA LYS A 190 0.05 18.49 -8.58
C LYS A 190 1.43 18.89 -9.11
N TRP A 191 2.48 18.35 -8.53
CA TRP A 191 3.85 18.68 -8.92
C TRP A 191 4.16 18.19 -10.34
N LEU A 192 3.82 16.93 -10.65
CA LEU A 192 4.01 16.34 -11.97
C LEU A 192 3.20 17.06 -13.05
N GLY A 193 1.99 17.53 -12.73
CA GLY A 193 1.18 18.33 -13.65
C GLY A 193 1.78 19.70 -14.01
N GLN A 194 2.72 20.20 -13.20
CA GLN A 194 3.40 21.49 -13.41
C GLN A 194 4.85 21.33 -13.90
N ASN A 195 5.42 20.13 -13.76
CA ASN A 195 6.83 19.85 -14.02
C ASN A 195 6.92 18.60 -14.90
N PRO A 196 6.87 18.75 -16.24
CA PRO A 196 7.02 17.62 -17.14
C PRO A 196 8.38 16.96 -16.91
N LEU A 197 8.36 15.64 -16.73
CA LEU A 197 9.57 14.86 -16.53
C LEU A 197 10.14 14.41 -17.88
N PRO A 198 11.47 14.46 -18.06
CA PRO A 198 12.09 13.90 -19.26
C PRO A 198 11.89 12.38 -19.30
N SER A 199 11.89 11.79 -20.49
CA SER A 199 11.76 10.33 -20.67
C SER A 199 12.96 9.53 -20.13
N ASP A 200 14.10 10.18 -19.92
CA ASP A 200 15.28 9.55 -19.33
C ASP A 200 15.08 9.29 -17.82
N TRP A 201 15.02 8.00 -17.45
CA TRP A 201 14.82 7.58 -16.07
C TRP A 201 15.94 7.99 -15.10
N GLN A 202 17.19 8.10 -15.54
CA GLN A 202 18.28 8.58 -14.68
C GLN A 202 18.08 10.06 -14.34
N VAL A 203 17.65 10.85 -15.32
CA VAL A 203 17.34 12.26 -15.11
C VAL A 203 16.10 12.41 -14.22
N GLN A 204 15.06 11.59 -14.41
CA GLN A 204 13.89 11.56 -13.52
C GLN A 204 14.30 11.31 -12.07
N ARG A 205 15.10 10.27 -11.81
CA ARG A 205 15.56 9.94 -10.45
C ARG A 205 16.32 11.08 -9.81
N ARG A 206 17.21 11.78 -10.54
CA ARG A 206 17.94 12.93 -10.01
C ARG A 206 17.02 14.08 -9.63
N ILE A 207 16.06 14.43 -10.50
CA ILE A 207 15.09 15.51 -10.24
C ILE A 207 14.26 15.18 -9.00
N VAL A 208 13.83 13.92 -8.87
CA VAL A 208 13.02 13.45 -7.75
C VAL A 208 13.82 13.32 -6.44
N ALA A 209 15.08 12.89 -6.50
CA ALA A 209 15.95 12.71 -5.33
C ALA A 209 16.48 14.03 -4.73
N THR A 210 16.48 15.12 -5.49
CA THR A 210 16.94 16.45 -5.01
C THR A 210 15.90 17.12 -4.10
N ARG A 211 14.83 16.42 -3.70
CA ARG A 211 13.70 16.99 -2.94
C ARG A 211 13.13 16.08 -1.86
#